data_AF-A0A8C1HVP4-F1
#
_entry.id   AF-A0A8C1HVP4-F1
#
_cell.length_a   1.000
_cell.length_b   1.000
_cell.length_c   1.000
_cell.angle_alpha   90.00
_cell.angle_beta   90.00
_cell.angle_gamma   90.00
#
_symmetry.space_group_name_H-M   'P 1'
#
loop_
_entity.id
_entity.type
_entity.pdbx_description
1 polymer ?
#
loop_
_entity_poly.entity_id
_entity_poly.type
_entity_poly.pdbx_seq_one_letter_code
_entity_poly.pdbx_strand_id
1 'polypeptide(L)'
;MKILSAFIHPHVAPNLWPNGVKRKRKNSQCSMKSTSVKIISVPGYVPSYLEKDEPCVVCGDKATGYHYRCITCEGCKGFFRRTIQKNLHPSYSCKYDNCCIIDKITRNQCQLCRFKKCISVGMAMDLVLDDSKRVAKRRLIEENRERKKKEEMVKTLHNRPEPTVSEWELIRMVTEAHRHTNAQGPHWKQKRKFLPEDIGQSPAPTSDNDKVDLEAFSEFTKIITPAITRVVDFAKKLPMFSELPCEDQIILLKGCCMEIMSLRAAVRYDPESETLTLSGEMAVSREQLKNGGLGVVSDAIFDLGKSLSQFNLDDSEVALLQAVLLMSSGEMDCQLLQPYLAELAQESIVGPDLPFLSHCGHSGSYIHPVLQHQVCDN
;
A
#
# COMPACT_ATOMS: atom_id res chain seq x y z
N MET A 1 -8.00 -9.23 -37.78
CA MET A 1 -7.51 -7.84 -38.00
C MET A 1 -8.48 -6.73 -37.56
N LYS A 2 -9.37 -6.92 -36.56
CA LYS A 2 -10.10 -5.83 -35.87
C LYS A 2 -10.12 -5.94 -34.34
N ILE A 3 -9.46 -6.97 -33.78
CA ILE A 3 -9.36 -7.20 -32.32
C ILE A 3 -8.02 -6.69 -31.76
N LEU A 4 -6.96 -6.67 -32.58
CA LEU A 4 -5.62 -6.23 -32.15
C LEU A 4 -5.47 -4.70 -32.01
N SER A 5 -6.30 -3.89 -32.68
CA SER A 5 -6.18 -2.42 -32.59
C SER A 5 -6.72 -1.84 -31.28
N ALA A 6 -7.40 -2.63 -30.44
CA ALA A 6 -7.97 -2.18 -29.18
C ALA A 6 -7.01 -2.33 -27.97
N PHE A 7 -5.88 -3.02 -28.14
CA PHE A 7 -5.00 -3.38 -27.02
C PHE A 7 -3.61 -2.70 -27.05
N ILE A 8 -3.28 -1.90 -28.07
CA ILE A 8 -1.90 -1.39 -28.29
C ILE A 8 -1.81 0.16 -28.45
N HIS A 9 -2.86 0.94 -28.23
CA HIS A 9 -2.73 2.41 -28.24
C HIS A 9 -3.00 3.07 -26.87
N PRO A 10 -2.03 3.78 -26.28
CA PRO A 10 -2.31 4.72 -25.20
C PRO A 10 -3.05 5.92 -25.80
N HIS A 11 -4.29 6.14 -25.37
CA HIS A 11 -5.03 7.33 -25.77
C HIS A 11 -4.42 8.57 -25.10
N VAL A 12 -3.67 9.35 -25.87
CA VAL A 12 -3.38 10.76 -25.61
C VAL A 12 -4.68 11.55 -25.81
N ALA A 13 -5.17 12.21 -24.76
CA ALA A 13 -6.30 13.13 -24.84
C ALA A 13 -5.84 14.52 -25.33
N PRO A 14 -6.60 15.21 -26.20
CA PRO A 14 -6.26 16.56 -26.64
C PRO A 14 -6.56 17.62 -25.57
N ASN A 15 -5.63 18.56 -25.44
CA ASN A 15 -5.72 19.76 -24.61
C ASN A 15 -6.85 20.69 -25.07
N LEU A 16 -7.82 20.96 -24.19
CA LEU A 16 -8.69 22.14 -24.25
C LEU A 16 -8.71 22.81 -22.87
N TRP A 17 -7.98 23.92 -22.76
CA TRP A 17 -8.14 24.88 -21.66
C TRP A 17 -9.28 25.85 -22.03
N PRO A 18 -10.08 26.25 -21.03
CA PRO A 18 -10.14 27.69 -20.76
C PRO A 18 -10.06 28.04 -19.26
N ASN A 19 -9.12 28.93 -18.97
CA ASN A 19 -9.16 30.04 -17.99
C ASN A 19 -9.90 29.85 -16.65
N GLY A 20 -9.10 29.51 -15.63
CA GLY A 20 -8.77 30.44 -14.53
C GLY A 20 -9.89 30.92 -13.60
N VAL A 21 -10.07 30.23 -12.46
CA VAL A 21 -10.55 30.84 -11.21
C VAL A 21 -9.75 30.33 -10.01
N LYS A 22 -9.29 31.27 -9.17
CA LYS A 22 -8.33 31.14 -8.06
C LYS A 22 -8.75 30.11 -6.98
N ARG A 23 -7.86 29.15 -6.66
CA ARG A 23 -8.03 28.18 -5.55
C ARG A 23 -7.82 28.83 -4.18
N LYS A 24 -8.88 28.89 -3.38
CA LYS A 24 -8.87 29.11 -1.92
C LYS A 24 -8.78 27.73 -1.24
N ARG A 25 -7.75 27.49 -0.43
CA ARG A 25 -7.57 26.24 0.34
C ARG A 25 -8.81 26.00 1.24
N LYS A 26 -9.58 24.96 0.94
CA LYS A 26 -10.62 24.41 1.82
C LYS A 26 -10.21 23.00 2.24
N ASN A 27 -10.19 22.82 3.56
CA ASN A 27 -9.96 21.58 4.29
C ASN A 27 -11.02 20.54 3.87
N SER A 28 -10.57 19.35 3.48
CA SER A 28 -11.44 18.22 3.16
C SER A 28 -12.15 17.73 4.43
N GLN A 29 -13.46 17.66 4.31
CA GLN A 29 -14.42 17.25 5.32
C GLN A 29 -14.61 15.72 5.15
N CYS A 30 -14.16 14.93 6.13
CA CYS A 30 -14.50 13.51 6.20
C CYS A 30 -15.92 13.38 6.76
N SER A 31 -16.80 12.76 5.97
CA SER A 31 -18.21 12.51 6.28
C SER A 31 -18.33 11.29 7.19
N MET A 32 -18.48 11.52 8.50
CA MET A 32 -18.93 10.49 9.43
C MET A 32 -20.46 10.46 9.40
N LYS A 33 -21.04 9.37 8.91
CA LYS A 33 -22.48 9.13 8.95
C LYS A 33 -22.96 9.14 10.41
N SER A 34 -24.06 9.88 10.58
CA SER A 34 -24.78 10.16 11.81
C SER A 34 -25.05 8.93 12.69
N THR A 35 -24.29 8.80 13.77
CA THR A 35 -24.87 8.41 15.06
C THR A 35 -24.91 9.67 15.91
N SER A 36 -26.07 9.93 16.52
CA SER A 36 -26.35 11.10 17.34
C SER A 36 -25.54 11.08 18.64
N VAL A 37 -24.23 11.29 18.52
CA VAL A 37 -23.35 11.54 19.66
C VAL A 37 -23.54 13.01 20.02
N LYS A 38 -24.34 13.25 21.06
CA LYS A 38 -24.37 14.54 21.77
C LYS A 38 -22.93 14.96 22.01
N ILE A 39 -22.52 16.11 21.46
CA ILE A 39 -21.27 16.77 21.84
C ILE A 39 -21.47 17.23 23.29
N ILE A 40 -21.24 16.32 24.23
CA ILE A 40 -21.10 16.64 25.63
C ILE A 40 -19.75 17.34 25.73
N SER A 41 -19.76 18.66 25.92
CA SER A 41 -18.60 19.41 26.37
C SER A 41 -18.11 18.76 27.66
N VAL A 42 -17.09 17.90 27.56
CA VAL A 42 -16.55 17.17 28.70
C VAL A 42 -16.04 18.22 29.69
N PRO A 43 -16.55 18.27 30.94
CA PRO A 43 -15.99 19.14 31.96
C PRO A 43 -14.50 18.79 32.11
N GLY A 44 -13.64 19.81 32.06
CA GLY A 44 -12.19 19.62 31.97
C GLY A 44 -11.69 18.58 32.97
N TYR A 45 -10.98 17.57 32.47
CA TYR A 45 -10.37 16.52 33.29
C TYR A 45 -9.48 17.17 34.36
N VAL A 46 -9.92 17.07 35.62
CA VAL A 46 -9.12 17.42 36.80
C VAL A 46 -8.57 16.10 37.34
N PRO A 47 -7.25 15.89 37.32
CA PRO A 47 -6.67 14.68 37.88
C PRO A 47 -7.07 14.49 39.35
N SER A 48 -7.30 13.25 39.78
CA SER A 48 -7.80 12.92 41.13
C SER A 48 -6.88 13.38 42.28
N TYR A 49 -5.62 13.66 41.99
CA TYR A 49 -4.62 14.17 42.93
C TYR A 49 -4.60 15.70 43.06
N LEU A 50 -5.42 16.42 42.28
CA LEU A 50 -5.49 17.87 42.31
C LEU A 50 -6.78 18.30 43.03
N GLU A 51 -6.65 19.19 44.02
CA GLU A 51 -7.82 19.78 44.65
C GLU A 51 -8.55 20.71 43.67
N LYS A 52 -9.87 20.86 43.83
CA LYS A 52 -10.65 21.76 42.97
C LYS A 52 -10.16 23.19 43.15
N ASP A 53 -9.85 23.84 42.02
CA ASP A 53 -9.45 25.25 41.92
C ASP A 53 -8.08 25.61 42.48
N GLU A 54 -7.16 24.64 42.53
CA GLU A 54 -5.78 24.91 42.90
C GLU A 54 -5.10 25.93 41.95
N PRO A 55 -4.46 26.99 42.48
CA PRO A 55 -3.88 28.06 41.67
C PRO A 55 -2.51 27.67 41.10
N CYS A 56 -2.24 28.11 39.87
CA CYS A 56 -0.93 27.98 39.25
C CYS A 56 0.12 28.76 40.04
N VAL A 57 1.15 28.07 40.55
CA VAL A 57 2.19 28.67 41.40
C VAL A 57 3.03 29.76 40.70
N VAL A 58 2.92 29.87 39.37
CA VAL A 58 3.63 30.90 38.58
C VAL A 58 2.82 32.19 38.42
N CYS A 59 1.51 32.10 38.18
CA CYS A 59 0.69 33.26 37.75
C CYS A 59 -0.70 33.36 38.40
N GLY A 60 -1.05 32.45 39.32
CA GLY A 60 -2.34 32.44 40.02
C GLY A 60 -3.56 32.03 39.18
N ASP A 61 -3.41 31.79 37.87
CA ASP A 61 -4.49 31.24 37.02
C ASP A 61 -4.83 29.80 37.40
N LYS A 62 -6.00 29.30 37.00
CA LYS A 62 -6.46 27.94 37.34
C LYS A 62 -5.47 26.88 36.85
N ALA A 63 -4.95 26.04 37.75
CA ALA A 63 -4.04 24.97 37.38
C ALA A 63 -4.77 23.82 36.68
N THR A 64 -4.04 23.09 35.83
CA THR A 64 -4.56 21.90 35.12
C THR A 64 -3.87 20.59 35.55
N GLY A 65 -2.91 20.69 36.46
CA GLY A 65 -2.15 19.54 36.96
C GLY A 65 -0.70 19.87 37.28
N TYR A 66 0.05 18.84 37.64
CA TYR A 66 1.51 18.90 37.74
C TYR A 66 2.13 18.88 36.35
N HIS A 67 2.83 19.96 35.99
CA HIS A 67 3.64 20.03 34.78
C HIS A 67 5.07 20.35 35.16
N TYR A 68 6.01 19.51 34.73
CA TYR A 68 7.43 19.68 35.04
C TYR A 68 7.68 19.82 36.56
N ARG A 69 7.00 18.99 37.37
CA ARG A 69 7.01 18.94 38.85
C ARG A 69 6.23 20.03 39.59
N CYS A 70 5.60 20.99 38.91
CA CYS A 70 4.87 22.08 39.58
C CYS A 70 3.40 22.14 39.16
N ILE A 71 2.53 22.52 40.11
CA ILE A 71 1.11 22.77 39.87
C ILE A 71 0.96 24.05 39.04
N THR A 72 0.65 23.90 37.76
CA THR A 72 0.63 25.04 36.83
C THR A 72 -0.56 24.98 35.87
N CYS A 73 -0.88 26.13 35.27
CA CYS A 73 -1.87 26.22 34.21
C CYS A 73 -1.26 25.85 32.85
N GLU A 74 -2.10 25.53 31.85
CA GLU A 74 -1.65 25.24 30.48
C GLU A 74 -0.83 26.37 29.86
N GLY A 75 -1.11 27.62 30.25
CA GLY A 75 -0.36 28.79 29.78
C GLY A 75 1.12 28.76 30.21
N CYS A 76 1.38 28.48 31.49
CA CYS A 76 2.75 28.43 32.02
C CYS A 76 3.47 27.14 31.63
N LYS A 77 2.78 26.00 31.58
CA LYS A 77 3.28 24.75 30.99
C LYS A 77 3.76 24.97 29.55
N GLY A 78 2.91 25.54 28.70
CA GLY A 78 3.21 25.77 27.29
C GLY A 78 4.34 26.78 27.07
N PHE A 79 4.37 27.84 27.89
CA PHE A 79 5.46 28.82 27.90
C PHE A 79 6.80 28.14 28.25
N PHE A 80 6.88 27.48 29.41
CA PHE A 80 8.09 26.82 29.88
C PHE A 80 8.63 25.81 28.85
N ARG A 81 7.75 24.95 28.32
CA ARG A 81 8.10 23.99 27.26
C ARG A 81 8.75 24.67 26.05
N ARG A 82 8.12 25.72 25.51
CA ARG A 82 8.63 26.42 24.31
C ARG A 82 9.95 27.13 24.60
N THR A 83 10.09 27.72 25.78
CA THR A 83 11.31 28.42 26.19
C THR A 83 12.50 27.47 26.24
N ILE A 84 12.34 26.27 26.82
CA ILE A 84 13.41 25.27 26.89
C ILE A 84 13.67 24.62 25.53
N GLN A 85 12.63 24.17 24.82
CA GLN A 85 12.79 23.46 23.53
C GLN A 85 13.46 24.30 22.45
N LYS A 86 13.16 25.61 22.41
CA LYS A 86 13.74 26.53 21.42
C LYS A 86 14.94 27.30 21.96
N ASN A 87 15.43 26.94 23.15
CA ASN A 87 16.52 27.63 23.83
C ASN A 87 16.35 29.16 23.87
N LEU A 88 15.14 29.65 24.21
CA LEU A 88 14.80 31.08 24.14
C LEU A 88 15.20 31.86 25.39
N HIS A 89 15.38 31.19 26.54
CA HIS A 89 15.66 31.88 27.79
C HIS A 89 16.91 32.79 27.77
N PRO A 90 18.00 32.49 27.03
CA PRO A 90 19.14 33.42 26.94
C PRO A 90 18.80 34.71 26.19
N SER A 91 17.80 34.69 25.31
CA SER A 91 17.37 35.83 24.49
C SER A 91 16.38 36.77 25.21
N TYR A 92 15.81 36.34 26.33
CA TYR A 92 14.83 37.15 27.04
C TYR A 92 15.51 38.30 27.80
N SER A 93 15.03 39.52 27.58
CA SER A 93 15.43 40.71 28.33
C SER A 93 14.23 41.35 29.05
N CYS A 94 14.47 41.87 30.25
CA CYS A 94 13.49 42.70 30.95
C CYS A 94 13.69 44.16 30.51
N LYS A 95 12.59 44.88 30.31
CA LYS A 95 12.59 46.32 30.02
C LYS A 95 12.49 47.20 31.28
N TYR A 96 12.45 46.56 32.45
CA TYR A 96 12.27 47.16 33.77
C TYR A 96 13.32 46.55 34.71
N ASP A 97 13.09 46.57 36.02
CA ASP A 97 14.07 46.20 37.05
C ASP A 97 14.13 44.69 37.35
N ASN A 98 13.84 43.82 36.37
CA ASN A 98 13.79 42.35 36.56
C ASN A 98 12.83 41.85 37.66
N CYS A 99 11.93 42.71 38.15
CA CYS A 99 11.00 42.44 39.25
C CYS A 99 9.52 42.55 38.82
N CYS A 100 9.21 42.25 37.55
CA CYS A 100 7.83 42.31 37.06
C CYS A 100 6.94 41.31 37.81
N ILE A 101 5.78 41.79 38.29
CA ILE A 101 4.74 40.94 38.86
C ILE A 101 4.20 40.01 37.76
N ILE A 102 4.03 38.72 38.11
CA ILE A 102 3.52 37.70 37.20
C ILE A 102 2.19 37.19 37.75
N ASP A 103 1.10 37.66 37.16
CA ASP A 103 -0.27 37.20 37.43
C ASP A 103 -0.98 36.78 36.14
N LYS A 104 -2.24 36.37 36.22
CA LYS A 104 -3.04 35.91 35.07
C LYS A 104 -3.09 36.93 33.93
N ILE A 105 -3.10 38.22 34.25
CA ILE A 105 -3.25 39.35 33.32
C ILE A 105 -1.87 39.77 32.80
N THR A 106 -0.88 39.89 33.69
CA THR A 106 0.44 40.49 33.41
C THR A 106 1.50 39.49 32.94
N ARG A 107 1.27 38.17 33.06
CA ARG A 107 2.26 37.11 32.72
C ARG A 107 2.83 37.16 31.30
N ASN A 108 2.24 37.89 30.37
CA ASN A 108 2.76 38.03 29.00
C ASN A 108 3.60 39.30 28.78
N GLN A 109 3.65 40.22 29.76
CA GLN A 109 4.34 41.51 29.62
C GLN A 109 5.86 41.40 29.68
N CYS A 110 6.39 40.43 30.42
CA CYS A 110 7.83 40.18 30.50
C CYS A 110 8.15 38.68 30.53
N GLN A 111 8.75 38.20 29.44
CA GLN A 111 9.14 36.79 29.30
C GLN A 111 10.28 36.41 30.25
N LEU A 112 11.24 37.31 30.49
CA LEU A 112 12.36 37.06 31.39
C LEU A 112 11.88 36.83 32.83
N CYS A 113 11.08 37.76 33.38
CA CYS A 113 10.55 37.64 34.74
C CYS A 113 9.61 36.44 34.89
N ARG A 114 8.81 36.13 33.86
CA ARG A 114 7.97 34.92 33.86
C ARG A 114 8.81 33.64 33.89
N PHE A 115 9.86 33.55 33.09
CA PHE A 115 10.75 32.39 33.07
C PHE A 115 11.52 32.25 34.38
N LYS A 116 12.06 33.36 34.91
CA LYS A 116 12.67 33.39 36.25
C LYS A 116 11.70 32.89 37.33
N LYS A 117 10.43 33.30 37.27
CA LYS A 117 9.40 32.81 38.18
C LYS A 117 9.19 31.29 38.01
N CYS A 118 9.08 30.77 36.79
CA CYS A 118 8.99 29.32 36.52
C CYS A 118 10.14 28.54 37.16
N ILE A 119 11.39 29.01 37.04
CA ILE A 119 12.55 28.37 37.65
C ILE A 119 12.50 28.48 39.17
N SER A 120 12.16 29.65 39.71
CA SER A 120 12.10 29.88 41.16
C SER A 120 11.08 29.00 41.89
N VAL A 121 9.99 28.61 41.23
CA VAL A 121 8.97 27.70 41.78
C VAL A 121 9.32 26.23 41.59
N GLY A 122 10.45 25.92 40.94
CA GLY A 122 10.97 24.56 40.79
C GLY A 122 10.57 23.83 39.50
N MET A 123 10.15 24.52 38.43
CA MET A 123 9.84 23.84 37.17
C MET A 123 11.11 23.20 36.58
N ALA A 124 11.05 21.89 36.34
CA ALA A 124 12.20 21.08 35.98
C ALA A 124 12.47 21.08 34.46
N MET A 125 13.62 21.63 34.03
CA MET A 125 13.98 21.80 32.63
C MET A 125 14.31 20.46 31.93
N ASP A 126 14.92 19.53 32.66
CA ASP A 126 15.33 18.19 32.21
C ASP A 126 14.15 17.29 31.81
N LEU A 127 12.95 17.56 32.33
CA LEU A 127 11.70 16.89 31.95
C LEU A 127 11.13 17.42 30.62
N VAL A 128 11.67 18.48 30.06
CA VAL A 128 11.32 18.94 28.71
C VAL A 128 12.11 18.12 27.70
N LEU A 129 11.40 17.25 26.95
CA LEU A 129 12.02 16.44 25.91
C LEU A 129 12.70 17.31 24.85
N ASP A 130 14.01 17.11 24.72
CA ASP A 130 14.85 17.60 23.63
C ASP A 130 14.40 17.01 22.27
N ASP A 131 14.95 17.54 21.18
CA ASP A 131 14.56 17.16 19.83
C ASP A 131 14.92 15.69 19.52
N SER A 132 16.05 15.19 20.04
CA SER A 132 16.48 13.79 19.86
C SER A 132 15.48 12.82 20.50
N LYS A 133 15.13 13.03 21.77
CA LYS A 133 14.16 12.19 22.49
C LYS A 133 12.75 12.27 21.89
N ARG A 134 12.38 13.42 21.30
CA ARG A 134 11.09 13.57 20.62
C ARG A 134 11.04 12.75 19.32
N VAL A 135 12.10 12.79 18.53
CA VAL A 135 12.23 11.97 17.31
C VAL A 135 12.24 10.49 17.68
N ALA A 136 13.02 10.09 18.68
CA ALA A 136 13.05 8.70 19.17
C ALA A 136 11.66 8.21 19.62
N LYS A 137 10.94 9.02 20.41
CA LYS A 137 9.57 8.68 20.83
C LYS A 137 8.61 8.52 19.65
N ARG A 138 8.72 9.37 18.61
CA ARG A 138 7.88 9.25 17.41
C ARG A 138 8.18 7.97 16.63
N ARG A 139 9.46 7.62 16.45
CA ARG A 139 9.87 6.36 15.81
C ARG A 139 9.33 5.16 16.57
N LEU A 140 9.49 5.14 17.89
CA LEU A 140 8.98 4.05 18.73
C LEU A 140 7.45 3.90 18.66
N ILE A 141 6.70 5.01 18.55
CA ILE A 141 5.24 4.95 18.37
C ILE A 141 4.88 4.31 17.03
N GLU A 142 5.59 4.69 15.97
CA GLU A 142 5.35 4.18 14.62
C GLU A 142 5.69 2.68 14.53
N GLU A 143 6.86 2.29 15.01
CA GLU A 143 7.29 0.88 15.09
C GLU A 143 6.29 0.02 15.87
N ASN A 144 5.76 0.52 17.00
CA ASN A 144 4.76 -0.20 17.77
C ASN A 144 3.40 -0.30 17.05
N ARG A 145 3.03 0.68 16.23
CA ARG A 145 1.81 0.60 15.40
C ARG A 145 1.97 -0.44 14.30
N GLU A 146 3.10 -0.41 13.61
CA GLU A 146 3.43 -1.39 12.57
C GLU A 146 3.48 -2.81 13.15
N ARG A 147 4.11 -3.00 14.30
CA ARG A 147 4.14 -4.30 14.98
C ARG A 147 2.73 -4.80 15.34
N LYS A 148 1.88 -3.93 15.91
CA LYS A 148 0.49 -4.30 16.23
C LYS A 148 -0.31 -4.69 15.00
N LYS A 149 -0.14 -3.94 13.89
CA LYS A 149 -0.80 -4.23 12.61
C LYS A 149 -0.39 -5.61 12.09
N LYS A 150 0.90 -5.95 12.18
CA LYS A 150 1.40 -7.29 11.83
C LYS A 150 0.82 -8.37 12.74
N GLU A 151 0.86 -8.19 14.06
CA GLU A 151 0.33 -9.15 15.05
C GLU A 151 -1.18 -9.42 14.85
N GLU A 152 -1.96 -8.36 14.60
CA GLU A 152 -3.40 -8.48 14.36
C GLU A 152 -3.71 -9.25 13.08
N MET A 153 -2.95 -8.99 12.02
CA MET A 153 -3.10 -9.69 10.75
C MET A 153 -2.71 -11.19 10.86
N VAL A 154 -1.66 -11.54 11.61
CA VAL A 154 -1.34 -12.95 11.93
C VAL A 154 -2.50 -13.63 12.64
N LYS A 155 -3.09 -12.94 13.62
CA LYS A 155 -4.17 -13.48 14.43
C LYS A 155 -5.42 -13.76 13.60
N THR A 156 -5.69 -12.93 12.60
CA THR A 156 -6.76 -13.15 11.64
C THR A 156 -6.52 -14.42 10.81
N LEU A 157 -5.28 -14.66 10.35
CA LEU A 157 -4.93 -15.87 9.60
C LEU A 157 -5.12 -17.16 10.43
N HIS A 158 -4.73 -17.15 11.71
CA HIS A 158 -4.81 -18.34 12.57
C HIS A 158 -6.23 -18.75 12.97
N ASN A 159 -7.18 -17.82 12.97
CA ASN A 159 -8.56 -18.10 13.39
C ASN A 159 -9.49 -18.33 12.20
N ARG A 160 -8.93 -18.63 11.02
CA ARG A 160 -9.72 -18.81 9.82
C ARG A 160 -10.40 -20.19 9.80
N PRO A 161 -11.71 -20.27 9.53
CA PRO A 161 -12.36 -21.55 9.31
C PRO A 161 -11.83 -22.22 8.04
N GLU A 162 -11.72 -23.55 8.06
CA GLU A 162 -11.38 -24.32 6.85
C GLU A 162 -12.41 -24.09 5.74
N PRO A 163 -11.99 -24.19 4.46
CA PRO A 163 -12.92 -24.05 3.35
C PRO A 163 -13.98 -25.13 3.43
N THR A 164 -15.23 -24.74 3.18
CA THR A 164 -16.36 -25.65 3.04
C THR A 164 -16.18 -26.55 1.82
N VAL A 165 -16.92 -27.67 1.78
CA VAL A 165 -16.88 -28.62 0.65
C VAL A 165 -17.18 -27.94 -0.69
N SER A 166 -18.13 -27.00 -0.73
CA SER A 166 -18.46 -26.24 -1.94
C SER A 166 -17.31 -25.31 -2.38
N GLU A 167 -16.58 -24.74 -1.44
CA GLU A 167 -15.42 -23.88 -1.74
C GLU A 167 -14.25 -24.71 -2.27
N TRP A 168 -13.99 -25.88 -1.68
CA TRP A 168 -12.99 -26.82 -2.21
C TRP A 168 -13.30 -27.28 -3.63
N GLU A 169 -14.58 -27.56 -3.91
CA GLU A 169 -14.99 -27.94 -5.26
C GLU A 169 -14.81 -26.78 -6.26
N LEU A 170 -15.07 -25.55 -5.83
CA LEU A 170 -14.77 -24.37 -6.64
C LEU A 170 -13.26 -24.23 -6.91
N ILE A 171 -12.42 -24.32 -5.87
CA ILE A 171 -10.95 -24.26 -6.01
C ILE A 171 -10.46 -25.31 -7.01
N ARG A 172 -10.96 -26.54 -6.89
CA ARG A 172 -10.64 -27.64 -7.82
C ARG A 172 -11.03 -27.30 -9.26
N MET A 173 -12.23 -26.76 -9.46
CA MET A 173 -12.74 -26.37 -10.77
C MET A 173 -11.90 -25.26 -11.42
N VAL A 174 -11.58 -24.20 -10.67
CA VAL A 174 -10.74 -23.10 -11.16
C VAL A 174 -9.34 -23.61 -11.49
N THR A 175 -8.76 -24.46 -10.65
CA THR A 175 -7.46 -25.10 -10.88
C THR A 175 -7.46 -25.89 -12.18
N GLU A 176 -8.50 -26.69 -12.42
CA GLU A 176 -8.60 -27.52 -13.62
C GLU A 176 -8.81 -26.67 -14.88
N ALA A 177 -9.56 -25.58 -14.78
CA ALA A 177 -9.69 -24.60 -15.85
C ALA A 177 -8.35 -23.95 -16.20
N HIS A 178 -7.55 -23.61 -15.18
CA HIS A 178 -6.20 -23.11 -15.36
C HIS A 178 -5.33 -24.14 -16.07
N ARG A 179 -5.21 -25.37 -15.55
CA ARG A 179 -4.35 -26.42 -16.13
C ARG A 179 -4.67 -26.70 -17.60
N HIS A 180 -5.95 -26.78 -17.96
CA HIS A 180 -6.38 -26.99 -19.35
C HIS A 180 -6.04 -25.84 -20.30
N THR A 181 -5.89 -24.64 -19.79
CA THR A 181 -5.67 -23.43 -20.59
C THR A 181 -4.28 -22.85 -20.39
N ASN A 182 -3.46 -23.46 -19.55
CA ASN A 182 -2.09 -23.03 -19.28
C ASN A 182 -1.14 -23.73 -20.24
N ALA A 183 -0.56 -22.96 -21.17
CA ALA A 183 0.29 -23.52 -22.21
C ALA A 183 1.52 -24.24 -21.64
N GLN A 184 1.76 -25.46 -22.13
CA GLN A 184 2.90 -26.33 -21.80
C GLN A 184 3.03 -26.80 -20.34
N GLY A 185 2.13 -26.40 -19.45
CA GLY A 185 2.04 -26.87 -18.07
C GLY A 185 3.39 -26.77 -17.31
N PRO A 186 3.70 -27.72 -16.41
CA PRO A 186 4.90 -27.66 -15.55
C PRO A 186 6.21 -27.85 -16.31
N HIS A 187 6.17 -28.30 -17.57
CA HIS A 187 7.36 -28.59 -18.38
C HIS A 187 7.82 -27.42 -19.27
N TRP A 188 7.32 -26.21 -19.00
CA TRP A 188 7.66 -25.03 -19.79
C TRP A 188 9.16 -24.75 -19.80
N LYS A 189 9.88 -25.00 -18.69
CA LYS A 189 11.33 -24.77 -18.59
C LYS A 189 12.12 -25.60 -19.61
N GLN A 190 11.74 -26.85 -19.85
CA GLN A 190 12.46 -27.75 -20.76
C GLN A 190 12.07 -27.51 -22.23
N LYS A 191 10.89 -26.95 -22.48
CA LYS A 191 10.35 -26.77 -23.84
C LYS A 191 10.52 -25.36 -24.39
N ARG A 192 10.90 -24.39 -23.55
CA ARG A 192 11.13 -23.01 -23.97
C ARG A 192 12.30 -22.92 -24.96
N LYS A 193 12.16 -21.99 -25.90
CA LYS A 193 13.20 -21.57 -26.84
C LYS A 193 13.51 -20.11 -26.57
N PHE A 194 14.79 -19.78 -26.43
CA PHE A 194 15.21 -18.40 -26.27
C PHE A 194 14.99 -17.65 -27.57
N LEU A 195 14.39 -16.47 -27.48
CA LEU A 195 14.34 -15.55 -28.59
C LEU A 195 15.78 -15.15 -28.95
N PRO A 196 16.19 -15.26 -30.23
CA PRO A 196 17.54 -14.92 -30.67
C PRO A 196 18.00 -13.56 -30.13
N GLU A 197 19.26 -13.50 -29.68
CA GLU A 197 19.79 -12.30 -29.02
C GLU A 197 19.74 -11.08 -29.94
N ASP A 198 19.95 -11.24 -31.24
CA ASP A 198 19.90 -10.18 -32.24
C ASP A 198 18.52 -9.53 -32.41
N ILE A 199 17.45 -10.22 -31.99
CA ILE A 199 16.08 -9.71 -32.02
C ILE A 199 15.77 -9.00 -30.71
N GLY A 200 15.21 -7.80 -30.77
CA GLY A 200 14.80 -7.03 -29.59
C GLY A 200 15.94 -6.33 -28.86
N GLN A 201 17.13 -6.27 -29.46
CA GLN A 201 18.22 -5.38 -29.03
C GLN A 201 17.98 -3.96 -29.59
N SER A 202 18.43 -2.95 -28.85
CA SER A 202 18.18 -1.54 -29.20
C SER A 202 18.58 -1.24 -30.66
N PRO A 203 17.78 -0.47 -31.43
CA PRO A 203 18.31 0.16 -32.62
C PRO A 203 19.43 1.14 -32.21
N ALA A 204 20.43 1.29 -33.07
CA ALA A 204 21.51 2.27 -32.93
C ALA A 204 20.99 3.66 -32.49
N PRO A 205 21.79 4.47 -31.75
CA PRO A 205 21.31 5.70 -31.11
C PRO A 205 20.89 6.72 -32.17
N THR A 206 19.59 6.78 -32.46
CA THR A 206 18.96 7.87 -33.21
C THR A 206 17.74 8.34 -32.43
N SER A 207 17.86 9.56 -31.92
CA SER A 207 16.94 10.53 -31.29
C SER A 207 15.41 10.34 -31.17
N ASP A 208 14.82 9.14 -31.19
CA ASP A 208 13.39 8.95 -30.90
C ASP A 208 13.15 7.77 -29.94
N ASN A 209 12.49 8.07 -28.82
CA ASN A 209 12.36 7.22 -27.64
C ASN A 209 11.30 6.09 -27.75
N ASP A 210 10.73 5.85 -28.93
CA ASP A 210 9.58 4.95 -29.14
C ASP A 210 9.72 4.05 -30.38
N LYS A 211 10.95 3.62 -30.73
CA LYS A 211 11.13 2.66 -31.84
C LYS A 211 10.90 1.23 -31.34
N VAL A 212 9.75 0.66 -31.74
CA VAL A 212 9.43 -0.76 -31.58
C VAL A 212 10.26 -1.59 -32.57
N ASP A 213 10.90 -2.64 -32.08
CA ASP A 213 11.53 -3.65 -32.92
C ASP A 213 10.44 -4.46 -33.64
N LEU A 214 10.34 -4.29 -34.96
CA LEU A 214 9.30 -4.91 -35.78
C LEU A 214 9.43 -6.43 -35.85
N GLU A 215 10.63 -6.98 -35.73
CA GLU A 215 10.87 -8.42 -35.76
C GLU A 215 10.44 -9.05 -34.43
N ALA A 216 10.85 -8.46 -33.30
CA ALA A 216 10.38 -8.87 -31.97
C ALA A 216 8.85 -8.73 -31.85
N PHE A 217 8.29 -7.62 -32.32
CA PHE A 217 6.83 -7.40 -32.33
C PHE A 217 6.09 -8.42 -33.19
N SER A 218 6.66 -8.80 -34.35
CA SER A 218 6.11 -9.85 -35.22
C SER A 218 6.05 -11.20 -34.50
N GLU A 219 7.14 -11.62 -33.83
CA GLU A 219 7.16 -12.85 -33.05
C GLU A 219 6.14 -12.83 -31.89
N PHE A 220 6.03 -11.71 -31.16
CA PHE A 220 5.06 -11.59 -30.07
C PHE A 220 3.62 -11.61 -30.57
N THR A 221 3.35 -11.04 -31.74
CA THR A 221 2.01 -11.06 -32.36
C THR A 221 1.56 -12.48 -32.73
N LYS A 222 2.50 -13.37 -33.09
CA LYS A 222 2.17 -14.79 -33.38
C LYS A 222 1.63 -15.52 -32.15
N ILE A 223 2.11 -15.18 -30.96
CA ILE A 223 1.76 -15.88 -29.72
C ILE A 223 0.64 -15.18 -28.92
N ILE A 224 0.37 -13.89 -29.16
CA ILE A 224 -0.63 -13.13 -28.40
C ILE A 224 -2.07 -13.61 -28.68
N THR A 225 -2.40 -13.93 -29.93
CA THR A 225 -3.76 -14.35 -30.29
C THR A 225 -4.12 -15.69 -29.61
N PRO A 226 -3.28 -16.74 -29.69
CA PRO A 226 -3.49 -17.97 -28.91
C PRO A 226 -3.55 -17.74 -27.40
N ALA A 227 -2.75 -16.79 -26.87
CA ALA A 227 -2.78 -16.45 -25.44
C ALA A 227 -4.13 -15.86 -25.02
N ILE A 228 -4.68 -14.92 -25.79
CA ILE A 228 -6.00 -14.34 -25.56
C ILE A 228 -7.07 -15.42 -25.60
N THR A 229 -7.05 -16.30 -26.61
CA THR A 229 -8.01 -17.42 -26.70
C THR A 229 -7.97 -18.29 -25.45
N ARG A 230 -6.77 -18.62 -24.94
CA ARG A 230 -6.63 -19.39 -23.69
C ARG A 230 -7.16 -18.66 -22.46
N VAL A 231 -7.10 -17.33 -22.40
CA VAL A 231 -7.73 -16.55 -21.32
C VAL A 231 -9.26 -16.60 -21.43
N VAL A 232 -9.80 -16.46 -22.64
CA VAL A 232 -11.24 -16.59 -22.88
C VAL A 232 -11.73 -18.00 -22.54
N ASP A 233 -11.01 -19.03 -22.94
CA ASP A 233 -11.33 -20.42 -22.63
C ASP A 233 -11.25 -20.72 -21.14
N PHE A 234 -10.32 -20.08 -20.42
CA PHE A 234 -10.24 -20.15 -18.97
C PHE A 234 -11.51 -19.57 -18.35
N ALA A 235 -11.87 -18.35 -18.72
CA ALA A 235 -13.06 -17.66 -18.19
C ALA A 235 -14.35 -18.46 -18.44
N LYS A 236 -14.53 -18.99 -19.66
CA LYS A 236 -15.71 -19.79 -20.03
C LYS A 236 -15.87 -21.10 -19.25
N LYS A 237 -14.79 -21.62 -18.65
CA LYS A 237 -14.83 -22.82 -17.81
C LYS A 237 -15.29 -22.53 -16.38
N LEU A 238 -15.42 -21.25 -16.02
CA LEU A 238 -15.83 -20.84 -14.68
C LEU A 238 -17.34 -20.53 -14.65
N PRO A 239 -18.11 -21.20 -13.76
CA PRO A 239 -19.57 -21.05 -13.72
C PRO A 239 -19.98 -19.61 -13.42
N MET A 240 -19.27 -18.95 -12.49
CA MET A 240 -19.51 -17.55 -12.13
C MET A 240 -19.31 -16.55 -13.28
N PHE A 241 -18.62 -16.95 -14.35
CA PHE A 241 -18.41 -16.12 -15.53
C PHE A 241 -19.38 -16.51 -16.65
N SER A 242 -19.56 -17.81 -16.91
CA SER A 242 -20.42 -18.30 -18.00
C SER A 242 -21.91 -17.97 -17.80
N GLU A 243 -22.33 -17.77 -16.55
CA GLU A 243 -23.70 -17.40 -16.19
C GLU A 243 -23.99 -15.90 -16.33
N LEU A 244 -22.96 -15.07 -16.53
CA LEU A 244 -23.12 -13.62 -16.69
C LEU A 244 -23.69 -13.25 -18.08
N PRO A 245 -24.36 -12.08 -18.20
CA PRO A 245 -24.71 -11.49 -19.49
C PRO A 245 -23.50 -11.34 -20.43
N CYS A 246 -23.74 -11.46 -21.74
CA CYS A 246 -22.67 -11.41 -22.75
C CYS A 246 -21.90 -10.07 -22.71
N GLU A 247 -22.61 -8.98 -22.47
CA GLU A 247 -22.06 -7.63 -22.32
C GLU A 247 -21.04 -7.57 -21.17
N ASP A 248 -21.39 -8.13 -20.02
CA ASP A 248 -20.54 -8.14 -18.83
C ASP A 248 -19.33 -9.06 -19.03
N GLN A 249 -19.51 -10.22 -19.66
CA GLN A 249 -18.41 -11.11 -20.05
C GLN A 249 -17.37 -10.39 -20.94
N ILE A 250 -17.84 -9.57 -21.89
CA ILE A 250 -16.96 -8.78 -22.78
C ILE A 250 -16.22 -7.69 -21.99
N ILE A 251 -16.89 -7.01 -21.06
CA ILE A 251 -16.27 -5.97 -20.23
C ILE A 251 -15.17 -6.58 -19.36
N LEU A 252 -15.48 -7.65 -18.63
CA LEU A 252 -14.54 -8.33 -17.75
C LEU A 252 -13.29 -8.81 -18.52
N LEU A 253 -13.50 -9.48 -19.66
CA LEU A 253 -12.40 -9.96 -20.51
C LEU A 253 -11.55 -8.81 -21.07
N LYS A 254 -12.15 -7.68 -21.46
CA LYS A 254 -11.40 -6.51 -21.93
C LYS A 254 -10.53 -5.92 -20.82
N GLY A 255 -11.01 -5.91 -19.58
CA GLY A 255 -10.28 -5.38 -18.43
C GLY A 255 -9.15 -6.31 -17.94
N CYS A 256 -9.39 -7.62 -17.84
CA CYS A 256 -8.46 -8.53 -17.16
C CYS A 256 -7.47 -9.25 -18.09
N CYS A 257 -7.68 -9.25 -19.41
CA CYS A 257 -6.94 -10.14 -20.30
C CYS A 257 -5.43 -9.90 -20.25
N MET A 258 -5.00 -8.63 -20.24
CA MET A 258 -3.57 -8.29 -20.12
C MET A 258 -3.01 -8.68 -18.74
N GLU A 259 -3.77 -8.49 -17.66
CA GLU A 259 -3.33 -8.84 -16.31
C GLU A 259 -3.15 -10.35 -16.15
N ILE A 260 -4.10 -11.15 -16.64
CA ILE A 260 -4.00 -12.62 -16.63
C ILE A 260 -2.83 -13.11 -17.49
N MET A 261 -2.63 -12.52 -18.68
CA MET A 261 -1.47 -12.85 -19.52
C MET A 261 -0.15 -12.49 -18.84
N SER A 262 -0.10 -11.33 -18.20
CA SER A 262 1.07 -10.85 -17.46
C SER A 262 1.40 -11.74 -16.26
N LEU A 263 0.38 -12.14 -15.48
CA LEU A 263 0.52 -13.10 -14.39
C LEU A 263 1.05 -14.45 -14.90
N ARG A 264 0.49 -14.96 -16.01
CA ARG A 264 0.95 -16.21 -16.65
C ARG A 264 2.41 -16.14 -17.13
N ALA A 265 2.86 -14.98 -17.60
CA ALA A 265 4.26 -14.78 -17.95
C ALA A 265 5.13 -14.71 -16.68
N ALA A 266 4.72 -13.94 -15.68
CA ALA A 266 5.45 -13.70 -14.43
C ALA A 266 5.69 -14.98 -13.62
N VAL A 267 4.70 -15.88 -13.51
CA VAL A 267 4.89 -17.19 -12.85
C VAL A 267 5.84 -18.12 -13.61
N ARG A 268 6.19 -17.77 -14.85
CA ARG A 268 7.23 -18.43 -15.66
C ARG A 268 8.51 -17.59 -15.78
N TYR A 269 8.77 -16.74 -14.79
CA TYR A 269 10.06 -16.12 -14.63
C TYR A 269 11.08 -17.16 -14.17
N ASP A 270 12.27 -17.10 -14.75
CA ASP A 270 13.39 -17.95 -14.36
C ASP A 270 14.55 -17.11 -13.81
N PRO A 271 14.86 -17.19 -12.50
CA PRO A 271 15.94 -16.40 -11.91
C PRO A 271 17.33 -16.73 -12.46
N GLU A 272 17.56 -17.94 -12.97
CA GLU A 272 18.86 -18.36 -13.49
C GLU A 272 19.21 -17.68 -14.82
N SER A 273 18.25 -17.59 -15.74
CA SER A 273 18.42 -16.94 -17.04
C SER A 273 17.90 -15.50 -17.09
N GLU A 274 17.29 -15.02 -16.00
CA GLU A 274 16.61 -13.72 -15.90
C GLU A 274 15.61 -13.46 -17.05
N THR A 275 14.89 -14.50 -17.49
CA THR A 275 13.93 -14.42 -18.60
C THR A 275 12.51 -14.76 -18.17
N LEU A 276 11.53 -14.19 -18.87
CA LEU A 276 10.13 -14.64 -18.84
C LEU A 276 9.87 -15.62 -19.98
N THR A 277 9.01 -16.62 -19.78
CA THR A 277 8.56 -17.50 -20.89
C THR A 277 7.12 -17.18 -21.30
N LEU A 278 6.95 -16.61 -22.48
CA LEU A 278 5.67 -16.26 -23.07
C LEU A 278 5.03 -17.48 -23.73
N SER A 279 3.71 -17.64 -23.54
CA SER A 279 2.92 -18.75 -24.10
C SER A 279 3.49 -20.16 -23.82
N GLY A 280 4.35 -20.28 -22.81
CA GLY A 280 5.04 -21.52 -22.46
C GLY A 280 6.20 -21.90 -23.38
N GLU A 281 6.49 -21.17 -24.46
CA GLU A 281 7.45 -21.62 -25.49
C GLU A 281 8.56 -20.62 -25.83
N MET A 282 8.36 -19.33 -25.58
CA MET A 282 9.30 -18.29 -26.01
C MET A 282 9.90 -17.59 -24.79
N ALA A 283 11.16 -17.88 -24.50
CA ALA A 283 11.91 -17.22 -23.43
C ALA A 283 12.46 -15.88 -23.94
N VAL A 284 12.17 -14.81 -23.21
CA VAL A 284 12.52 -13.43 -23.58
C VAL A 284 13.20 -12.72 -22.42
N SER A 285 14.20 -11.93 -22.73
CA SER A 285 14.82 -10.98 -21.80
C SER A 285 13.94 -9.75 -21.58
N ARG A 286 14.31 -8.93 -20.59
CA ARG A 286 13.61 -7.69 -20.25
C ARG A 286 13.62 -6.72 -21.42
N GLU A 287 14.78 -6.54 -22.05
CA GLU A 287 14.99 -5.66 -23.19
C GLU A 287 14.20 -6.12 -24.41
N GLN A 288 14.21 -7.42 -24.71
CA GLN A 288 13.44 -7.99 -25.82
C GLN A 288 11.95 -7.72 -25.67
N LEU A 289 11.40 -7.93 -24.47
CA LEU A 289 9.99 -7.68 -24.21
C LEU A 289 9.64 -6.18 -24.29
N LYS A 290 10.52 -5.33 -23.75
CA LYS A 290 10.39 -3.87 -23.79
C LYS A 290 10.37 -3.34 -25.22
N ASN A 291 11.35 -3.73 -26.01
CA ASN A 291 11.56 -3.25 -27.38
C ASN A 291 10.57 -3.88 -28.38
N GLY A 292 10.06 -5.07 -28.12
CA GLY A 292 9.02 -5.71 -28.95
C GLY A 292 7.60 -5.18 -28.73
N GLY A 293 7.44 -4.02 -28.06
CA GLY A 293 6.20 -3.25 -28.07
C GLY A 293 5.45 -3.14 -26.73
N LEU A 294 5.93 -3.78 -25.65
CA LEU A 294 5.33 -3.61 -24.32
C LEU A 294 5.87 -2.38 -23.56
N GLY A 295 7.03 -1.83 -23.96
CA GLY A 295 7.61 -0.63 -23.35
C GLY A 295 7.75 -0.76 -21.83
N VAL A 296 7.35 0.27 -21.10
CA VAL A 296 7.46 0.33 -19.62
C VAL A 296 6.66 -0.75 -18.89
N VAL A 297 5.67 -1.37 -19.53
CA VAL A 297 4.89 -2.46 -18.91
C VAL A 297 5.77 -3.69 -18.69
N SER A 298 6.77 -3.92 -19.56
CA SER A 298 7.73 -5.01 -19.39
C SER A 298 8.39 -4.98 -18.01
N ASP A 299 8.75 -3.80 -17.52
CA ASP A 299 9.44 -3.66 -16.24
C ASP A 299 8.59 -4.16 -15.08
N ALA A 300 7.30 -3.82 -15.07
CA ALA A 300 6.34 -4.28 -14.06
C ALA A 300 6.13 -5.80 -14.10
N ILE A 301 6.08 -6.42 -15.29
CA ILE A 301 5.90 -7.88 -15.43
C ILE A 301 7.12 -8.63 -14.91
N PHE A 302 8.33 -8.16 -15.21
CA PHE A 302 9.55 -8.78 -14.71
C PHE A 302 9.70 -8.60 -13.20
N ASP A 303 9.35 -7.44 -12.65
CA ASP A 303 9.42 -7.19 -11.21
C ASP A 303 8.38 -8.04 -10.46
N LEU A 304 7.19 -8.23 -11.04
CA LEU A 304 6.21 -9.21 -10.58
C LEU A 304 6.79 -10.62 -10.64
N GLY A 305 7.39 -11.04 -11.76
CA GLY A 305 7.99 -12.37 -11.93
C GLY A 305 9.10 -12.66 -10.92
N LYS A 306 9.98 -11.69 -10.67
CA LYS A 306 11.03 -11.78 -9.64
C LYS A 306 10.44 -11.89 -8.24
N SER A 307 9.39 -11.15 -7.95
CA SER A 307 8.68 -11.25 -6.68
C SER A 307 8.02 -12.62 -6.53
N LEU A 308 7.26 -13.06 -7.54
CA LEU A 308 6.56 -14.34 -7.53
C LEU A 308 7.49 -15.55 -7.50
N SER A 309 8.69 -15.48 -8.08
CA SER A 309 9.65 -16.61 -8.05
C SER A 309 10.13 -16.99 -6.65
N GLN A 310 9.91 -16.12 -5.66
CA GLN A 310 10.19 -16.39 -4.24
C GLN A 310 9.06 -17.18 -3.59
N PHE A 311 7.90 -17.24 -4.23
CA PHE A 311 6.71 -17.97 -3.81
C PHE A 311 6.59 -19.16 -4.73
N ASN A 312 6.84 -20.36 -4.20
CA ASN A 312 6.75 -21.60 -4.95
C ASN A 312 5.27 -21.93 -5.21
N LEU A 313 4.60 -21.06 -5.98
CA LEU A 313 3.17 -21.07 -6.18
C LEU A 313 2.76 -22.34 -6.92
N ASP A 314 1.73 -22.99 -6.42
CA ASP A 314 1.12 -24.10 -7.12
C ASP A 314 0.08 -23.63 -8.15
N ASP A 315 -0.37 -24.57 -8.99
CA ASP A 315 -1.37 -24.28 -10.01
C ASP A 315 -2.71 -23.80 -9.43
N SER A 316 -3.05 -24.18 -8.19
CA SER A 316 -4.28 -23.75 -7.52
C SER A 316 -4.19 -22.28 -7.11
N GLU A 317 -3.08 -21.86 -6.51
CA GLU A 317 -2.83 -20.47 -6.13
C GLU A 317 -2.81 -19.55 -7.35
N VAL A 318 -2.13 -19.95 -8.43
CA VAL A 318 -2.11 -19.19 -9.69
C VAL A 318 -3.50 -19.13 -10.31
N ALA A 319 -4.27 -20.21 -10.26
CA ALA A 319 -5.63 -20.26 -10.79
C ALA A 319 -6.58 -19.33 -10.02
N LEU A 320 -6.47 -19.28 -8.69
CA LEU A 320 -7.26 -18.39 -7.85
C LEU A 320 -6.93 -16.92 -8.12
N LEU A 321 -5.64 -16.58 -8.24
CA LEU A 321 -5.22 -15.23 -8.65
C LEU A 321 -5.80 -14.84 -10.02
N GLN A 322 -5.84 -15.77 -10.98
CA GLN A 322 -6.46 -15.51 -12.30
C GLN A 322 -7.97 -15.31 -12.22
N ALA A 323 -8.69 -16.15 -11.47
CA ALA A 323 -10.13 -16.01 -11.28
C ALA A 323 -10.48 -14.66 -10.67
N VAL A 324 -9.60 -14.13 -9.83
CA VAL A 324 -9.80 -12.84 -9.20
C VAL A 324 -9.60 -11.70 -10.17
N LEU A 325 -8.50 -11.70 -10.92
CA LEU A 325 -8.28 -10.68 -11.94
C LEU A 325 -9.45 -10.64 -12.94
N LEU A 326 -10.02 -11.81 -13.26
CA LEU A 326 -11.20 -11.92 -14.09
C LEU A 326 -12.46 -11.31 -13.47
N MET A 327 -12.68 -11.51 -12.16
CA MET A 327 -13.91 -11.09 -11.47
C MET A 327 -13.83 -9.68 -10.88
N SER A 328 -12.63 -9.09 -10.80
CA SER A 328 -12.38 -7.73 -10.27
C SER A 328 -12.30 -6.64 -11.35
N SER A 329 -12.30 -7.01 -12.65
CA SER A 329 -12.10 -6.07 -13.76
C SER A 329 -13.37 -5.30 -14.19
N GLY A 330 -14.48 -5.50 -13.49
CA GLY A 330 -15.70 -4.69 -13.58
C GLY A 330 -16.04 -4.12 -12.20
N GLU A 331 -16.80 -3.04 -12.13
CA GLU A 331 -17.34 -2.45 -10.89
C GLU A 331 -18.36 -3.38 -10.17
N MET A 332 -18.13 -4.71 -10.20
CA MET A 332 -18.87 -5.73 -9.48
C MET A 332 -18.08 -6.13 -8.23
N ASP A 333 -18.60 -5.73 -7.07
CA ASP A 333 -18.14 -6.21 -5.76
C ASP A 333 -18.27 -7.74 -5.67
N CYS A 334 -17.20 -8.47 -6.01
CA CYS A 334 -17.12 -9.92 -5.80
C CYS A 334 -16.79 -10.23 -4.34
N GLN A 335 -17.77 -10.05 -3.45
CA GLN A 335 -17.68 -10.32 -2.01
C GLN A 335 -17.28 -11.76 -1.66
N LEU A 336 -17.40 -12.71 -2.60
CA LEU A 336 -17.12 -14.13 -2.40
C LEU A 336 -15.64 -14.52 -2.57
N LEU A 337 -14.87 -13.81 -3.40
CA LEU A 337 -13.45 -14.12 -3.65
C LEU A 337 -12.48 -13.13 -2.97
N GLN A 338 -13.00 -11.98 -2.55
CA GLN A 338 -12.26 -10.92 -1.86
C GLN A 338 -11.55 -11.37 -0.56
N PRO A 339 -12.14 -12.27 0.28
CA PRO A 339 -11.45 -12.78 1.47
C PRO A 339 -10.20 -13.61 1.09
N TYR A 340 -10.33 -14.49 0.09
CA TYR A 340 -9.25 -15.39 -0.36
C TYR A 340 -8.01 -14.68 -0.91
N LEU A 341 -8.21 -13.48 -1.45
CA LEU A 341 -7.14 -12.64 -1.99
C LEU A 341 -6.48 -11.75 -0.96
N ALA A 342 -7.28 -11.24 -0.01
CA ALA A 342 -6.75 -10.54 1.13
C ALA A 342 -5.74 -11.45 1.84
N GLU A 343 -5.99 -12.76 1.89
CA GLU A 343 -5.09 -13.77 2.45
C GLU A 343 -3.81 -13.99 1.65
N LEU A 344 -3.90 -14.19 0.33
CA LEU A 344 -2.70 -14.29 -0.53
C LEU A 344 -1.85 -13.02 -0.49
N ALA A 345 -2.44 -11.84 -0.21
CA ALA A 345 -1.69 -10.60 0.00
C ALA A 345 -1.21 -10.39 1.45
N GLN A 346 -1.78 -11.09 2.44
CA GLN A 346 -1.55 -10.90 3.88
C GLN A 346 -0.57 -11.91 4.49
N GLU A 347 -0.55 -13.18 4.04
CA GLU A 347 0.42 -14.19 4.54
C GLU A 347 1.87 -13.72 4.43
N SER A 348 2.10 -12.90 3.44
CA SER A 348 3.31 -12.23 2.98
C SER A 348 4.00 -11.25 3.88
N ILE A 349 3.24 -10.61 4.77
CA ILE A 349 3.71 -9.45 5.53
C ILE A 349 4.38 -9.91 6.84
N VAL A 350 4.28 -11.20 7.18
CA VAL A 350 4.71 -11.78 8.47
C VAL A 350 5.64 -12.96 8.22
N GLY A 351 6.94 -12.68 8.10
CA GLY A 351 8.01 -13.65 7.82
C GLY A 351 8.10 -14.95 8.69
N PRO A 352 9.21 -15.73 8.55
CA PRO A 352 9.35 -17.21 8.67
C PRO A 352 8.76 -18.00 9.85
N ASP A 353 8.23 -17.37 10.89
CA ASP A 353 8.26 -17.95 12.24
C ASP A 353 6.91 -18.37 12.84
N LEU A 354 5.94 -18.84 12.05
CA LEU A 354 4.75 -19.50 12.60
C LEU A 354 4.57 -20.96 12.10
N PRO A 355 4.40 -21.93 13.02
CA PRO A 355 4.39 -23.35 12.72
C PRO A 355 2.99 -23.81 12.30
N PHE A 356 2.63 -23.61 11.03
CA PHE A 356 1.37 -24.14 10.49
C PHE A 356 1.52 -24.89 9.15
N LEU A 357 2.76 -25.25 8.78
CA LEU A 357 3.10 -25.97 7.53
C LEU A 357 3.25 -27.49 7.74
N SER A 358 2.27 -28.16 8.35
CA SER A 358 2.42 -29.60 8.65
C SER A 358 1.29 -30.55 8.21
N HIS A 359 0.40 -30.16 7.29
CA HIS A 359 -0.55 -31.13 6.69
C HIS A 359 -0.65 -31.17 5.16
N CYS A 360 -0.08 -30.19 4.45
CA CYS A 360 0.38 -30.39 3.07
C CYS A 360 1.89 -30.24 3.12
N GLY A 361 2.63 -31.34 2.99
CA GLY A 361 4.06 -31.32 3.17
C GLY A 361 4.76 -30.56 2.06
N HIS A 362 4.90 -29.23 2.19
CA HIS A 362 5.98 -28.37 1.67
C HIS A 362 5.89 -27.01 2.35
N SER A 363 7.05 -26.45 2.70
CA SER A 363 7.26 -25.33 3.60
C SER A 363 7.44 -23.97 2.88
N GLY A 364 6.68 -22.95 3.29
CA GLY A 364 7.06 -21.51 3.30
C GLY A 364 6.48 -20.61 2.20
N SER A 365 5.64 -19.63 2.56
CA SER A 365 4.98 -18.70 1.61
C SER A 365 4.90 -17.23 2.14
N TYR A 366 5.49 -16.29 1.36
CA TYR A 366 5.77 -14.82 1.49
C TYR A 366 5.22 -13.70 0.56
N ILE A 367 3.99 -13.62 0.01
CA ILE A 367 3.64 -12.79 -1.21
C ILE A 367 3.49 -11.21 -1.10
N HIS A 368 4.49 -10.35 -1.33
CA HIS A 368 4.26 -8.88 -1.51
C HIS A 368 5.18 -8.30 -2.61
N PRO A 369 4.83 -7.29 -3.48
CA PRO A 369 3.95 -6.10 -3.31
C PRO A 369 2.83 -5.79 -4.32
N VAL A 370 2.53 -6.61 -5.32
CA VAL A 370 1.70 -6.12 -6.45
C VAL A 370 0.20 -5.99 -6.14
N LEU A 371 -0.32 -6.68 -5.11
CA LEU A 371 -1.74 -6.62 -4.74
C LEU A 371 -2.15 -5.37 -3.93
N GLN A 372 -1.18 -4.60 -3.41
CA GLN A 372 -1.49 -3.48 -2.49
C GLN A 372 -2.05 -2.25 -3.20
N HIS A 373 -1.76 -2.06 -4.49
CA HIS A 373 -2.20 -0.87 -5.22
C HIS A 373 -3.61 -0.97 -5.82
N GLN A 374 -4.18 -2.17 -5.94
CA GLN A 374 -5.53 -2.36 -6.50
C GLN A 374 -6.62 -2.50 -5.43
N VAL A 375 -6.26 -2.85 -4.18
CA VAL A 375 -7.23 -3.01 -3.08
C VAL A 375 -7.44 -1.71 -2.28
N CYS A 376 -6.51 -0.75 -2.34
CA CYS A 376 -6.57 0.47 -1.51
C CYS A 376 -7.09 1.73 -2.22
N ASP A 377 -7.33 1.69 -3.54
CA ASP A 377 -7.81 2.84 -4.33
C ASP A 377 -9.25 2.67 -4.83
N ASN A 378 -10.14 2.14 -3.98
CA ASN A 378 -11.60 2.30 -4.12
C ASN A 378 -12.24 2.75 -2.79
#